data_AF-A0A4P6UXJ7-F1
#
_entry.id   AF-A0A4P6UXJ7-F1
#
_cell.length_a   1.000
_cell.length_b   1.000
_cell.length_c   1.000
_cell.angle_alpha   90.00
_cell.angle_beta   90.00
_cell.angle_gamma   90.00
#
_symmetry.space_group_name_H-M   'P 1'
#
loop_
_entity.id
_entity.type
_entity.pdbx_description
1 polymer ?
#
loop_
_entity_poly.entity_id
_entity_poly.type
_entity_poly.pdbx_seq_one_letter_code
_entity_poly.pdbx_strand_id
1 'polypeptide(L)'
;MKQLGAYEVGAFHYPFMILLHVSFFISLIAEFMLFQRSLSPYFIYLFFIFLLVQALRIWCLISLGMFWNTKIIVLPGAKIVKTGPYAFFKHPNYIVVCCEIVLLPMMFQAYITALFFTALNFIILSIRIPLEEKALTEATNGEYTFHKKRASEKSF
;
A
#
# COMPACT_ATOMS: atom_id res chain seq x y z
N MET A 1 3.71 20.51 3.85
CA MET A 1 2.43 20.29 3.13
C MET A 1 1.23 20.98 3.78
N LYS A 2 0.99 20.90 5.10
CA LYS A 2 -0.12 21.65 5.74
C LYS A 2 -0.06 23.18 5.53
N GLN A 3 1.15 23.76 5.53
CA GLN A 3 1.35 25.20 5.23
C GLN A 3 1.08 25.57 3.75
N LEU A 4 0.94 24.59 2.85
CA LEU A 4 0.66 24.78 1.42
C LEU A 4 -0.82 24.57 1.07
N GLY A 5 -1.71 24.47 2.08
CA GLY A 5 -3.16 24.25 1.86
C GLY A 5 -3.56 22.79 1.64
N ALA A 6 -2.71 21.82 2.00
CA ALA A 6 -3.07 20.40 1.90
C ALA A 6 -4.16 20.01 2.91
N TYR A 7 -5.18 19.29 2.45
CA TYR A 7 -6.26 18.77 3.29
C TYR A 7 -6.17 17.25 3.45
N GLU A 8 -6.66 16.75 4.58
CA GLU A 8 -6.69 15.32 4.91
C GLU A 8 -8.06 14.75 4.54
N VAL A 9 -8.08 13.67 3.76
CA VAL A 9 -9.31 12.93 3.42
C VAL A 9 -9.29 11.60 4.17
N GLY A 10 -10.43 11.22 4.77
CA GLY A 10 -10.57 9.90 5.39
C GLY A 10 -9.81 9.71 6.71
N ALA A 11 -9.61 10.78 7.49
CA ALA A 11 -8.94 10.74 8.80
C ALA A 11 -9.51 9.67 9.76
N PHE A 12 -10.79 9.33 9.63
CA PHE A 12 -11.46 8.31 10.43
C PHE A 12 -10.92 6.88 10.22
N HIS A 13 -10.39 6.55 9.04
CA HIS A 13 -9.89 5.20 8.74
C HIS A 13 -8.44 4.98 9.19
N TYR A 14 -7.71 6.04 9.54
CA TYR A 14 -6.31 5.97 9.91
C TYR A 14 -6.05 5.20 11.24
N PRO A 15 -6.83 5.40 12.32
CA PRO A 15 -6.69 4.59 13.52
C PRO A 15 -6.94 3.10 13.29
N PHE A 16 -7.90 2.74 12.42
CA PHE A 16 -8.15 1.34 12.06
C PHE A 16 -6.98 0.70 11.33
N MET A 17 -6.28 1.46 10.47
CA MET A 17 -5.06 1.00 9.82
C MET A 17 -3.94 0.71 10.82
N ILE A 18 -3.72 1.61 11.79
CA ILE A 18 -2.73 1.39 12.85
C ILE A 18 -3.11 0.15 13.66
N LEU A 19 -4.37 0.08 14.10
CA LEU A 19 -4.86 -1.04 14.90
C LEU A 19 -4.68 -2.37 14.17
N LEU A 20 -4.98 -2.42 12.87
CA LEU A 20 -4.77 -3.60 12.05
C LEU A 20 -3.30 -4.02 11.98
N HIS A 21 -2.37 -3.09 11.77
CA HIS A 21 -0.95 -3.44 11.67
C HIS A 21 -0.36 -3.84 13.03
N VAL A 22 -0.78 -3.19 14.10
CA VAL A 22 -0.36 -3.56 15.46
C VAL A 22 -0.92 -4.93 15.83
N SER A 23 -2.21 -5.18 15.58
CA SER A 23 -2.82 -6.48 15.85
C SER A 23 -2.23 -7.58 14.98
N PHE A 24 -1.82 -7.28 13.74
CA PHE A 24 -1.11 -8.21 12.86
C PHE A 24 0.18 -8.73 13.51
N PHE A 25 1.05 -7.84 14.00
CA PHE A 25 2.29 -8.29 14.65
C PHE A 25 2.03 -9.07 15.94
N ILE A 26 1.03 -8.65 16.73
CA ILE A 26 0.64 -9.36 17.95
C ILE A 26 0.13 -10.77 17.59
N SER A 27 -0.76 -10.89 16.61
CA SER A 27 -1.30 -12.17 16.15
C SER A 27 -0.23 -13.07 15.57
N LEU A 28 0.70 -12.52 14.79
CA LEU A 28 1.84 -13.27 14.25
C LEU A 28 2.69 -13.90 15.36
N ILE A 29 3.09 -13.09 16.35
CA ILE A 29 3.89 -13.55 17.49
C ILE A 29 3.09 -14.56 18.31
N ALA A 30 1.83 -14.28 18.60
CA ALA A 30 0.95 -15.17 19.35
C ALA A 30 0.76 -16.51 18.63
N GLU A 31 0.52 -16.53 17.32
CA GLU A 31 0.36 -17.77 16.57
C GLU A 31 1.65 -18.59 16.57
N PHE A 32 2.80 -17.93 16.35
CA PHE A 32 4.09 -18.58 16.39
C PHE A 32 4.37 -19.24 17.75
N MET A 33 4.13 -18.51 18.85
CA MET A 33 4.39 -19.00 20.21
C MET A 33 3.37 -20.04 20.68
N LEU A 34 2.08 -19.77 20.51
CA LEU A 34 0.99 -20.62 21.05
C LEU A 34 0.88 -21.95 20.30
N PHE A 35 1.08 -21.96 18.98
CA PHE A 35 1.04 -23.18 18.17
C PHE A 35 2.43 -23.82 18.00
N GLN A 36 3.44 -23.33 18.72
CA GLN A 36 4.83 -23.81 18.67
C GLN A 36 5.33 -23.99 17.24
N ARG A 37 5.05 -23.01 16.37
CA ARG A 37 5.43 -23.08 14.96
C ARG A 37 6.94 -23.05 14.85
N SER A 38 7.47 -23.77 13.87
CA SER A 38 8.87 -23.69 13.47
C SER A 38 9.02 -22.76 12.27
N LEU A 39 10.26 -22.34 12.01
CA LEU A 39 10.56 -21.61 10.77
C LEU A 39 10.16 -22.46 9.56
N SER A 40 9.66 -21.80 8.52
CA SER A 40 9.34 -22.47 7.26
C SER A 40 10.59 -23.17 6.68
N PRO A 41 10.48 -24.38 6.12
CA PRO A 41 11.57 -24.99 5.35
C PRO A 41 12.03 -24.11 4.18
N TYR A 42 11.14 -23.24 3.68
CA TYR A 42 11.40 -22.29 2.60
C TYR A 42 11.80 -20.90 3.11
N PHE A 43 12.15 -20.75 4.39
CA PHE A 43 12.44 -19.46 5.02
C PHE A 43 13.44 -18.63 4.20
N ILE A 44 14.54 -19.25 3.73
CA ILE A 44 15.56 -18.53 2.97
C ILE A 44 14.99 -17.92 1.68
N TYR A 45 14.18 -18.68 0.93
CA TYR A 45 13.55 -18.22 -0.30
C TYR A 45 12.53 -17.10 -0.01
N LEU A 46 11.68 -17.29 0.99
CA LEU A 46 10.70 -16.29 1.41
C LEU A 46 11.38 -15.01 1.91
N PHE A 47 12.49 -15.14 2.62
CA PHE A 47 13.29 -14.01 3.10
C PHE A 47 13.92 -13.24 1.94
N PHE A 48 14.48 -13.92 0.93
CA PHE A 48 14.96 -13.26 -0.29
C PHE A 48 13.84 -12.51 -1.03
N ILE A 49 12.67 -13.13 -1.19
CA ILE A 49 11.52 -12.47 -1.80
C ILE A 49 11.11 -11.25 -0.96
N PHE A 50 11.09 -11.38 0.37
CA PHE A 50 10.80 -10.29 1.28
C PHE A 50 11.80 -9.13 1.11
N LEU A 51 13.11 -9.41 0.98
CA LEU A 51 14.11 -8.38 0.71
C LEU A 51 13.86 -7.65 -0.62
N LEU A 52 13.44 -8.35 -1.67
CA LEU A 52 13.05 -7.72 -2.94
C LEU A 52 11.83 -6.80 -2.76
N VAL A 53 10.85 -7.23 -1.97
CA VAL A 53 9.69 -6.40 -1.61
C VAL A 53 10.10 -5.16 -0.80
N GLN A 54 11.04 -5.29 0.14
CA GLN A 54 11.61 -4.14 0.86
C GLN A 54 12.36 -3.18 -0.06
N ALA A 55 13.11 -3.69 -1.05
CA ALA A 55 13.78 -2.86 -2.04
C ALA A 55 12.75 -2.08 -2.89
N LEU A 56 11.66 -2.73 -3.30
CA LEU A 56 10.55 -2.07 -3.99
C LEU A 56 9.88 -1.01 -3.11
N ARG A 57 9.71 -1.27 -1.81
CA ARG A 57 9.21 -0.28 -0.84
C ARG A 57 10.08 0.96 -0.85
N ILE A 58 11.39 0.79 -0.67
CA ILE A 58 12.35 1.89 -0.65
C ILE A 58 12.29 2.67 -1.97
N TRP A 59 12.19 1.99 -3.10
CA TRP A 59 12.04 2.64 -4.40
C TRP A 59 10.73 3.45 -4.50
N CYS A 60 9.62 2.95 -3.94
CA CYS A 60 8.36 3.69 -3.86
C CYS A 60 8.50 4.95 -3.00
N LEU A 61 9.14 4.83 -1.83
CA LEU A 61 9.37 5.94 -0.90
C LEU A 61 10.22 7.04 -1.55
N ILE A 62 11.34 6.65 -2.17
CA ILE A 62 12.24 7.58 -2.86
C ILE A 62 11.52 8.26 -4.03
N SER A 63 10.70 7.52 -4.76
CA SER A 63 9.98 8.06 -5.92
C SER A 63 8.93 9.10 -5.53
N LEU A 64 8.23 8.93 -4.39
CA LEU A 64 7.31 9.96 -3.89
C LEU A 64 8.01 11.11 -3.18
N GLY A 65 9.12 10.83 -2.50
CA GLY A 65 9.82 11.79 -1.67
C GLY A 65 8.87 12.49 -0.69
N MET A 66 8.79 13.82 -0.78
CA MET A 66 7.99 14.67 0.11
C MET A 66 6.47 14.43 0.06
N PHE A 67 5.97 13.77 -1.00
CA PHE A 67 4.55 13.45 -1.13
C PHE A 67 4.16 12.18 -0.38
N TRP A 68 5.13 11.37 0.07
CA TRP A 68 4.83 10.15 0.80
C TRP A 68 4.20 10.45 2.15
N ASN A 69 2.96 10.01 2.35
CA ASN A 69 2.25 10.08 3.62
C ASN A 69 1.47 8.80 3.88
N THR A 70 1.40 8.43 5.16
CA THR A 70 0.53 7.34 5.64
C THR A 70 -0.94 7.76 5.68
N LYS A 71 -1.22 9.05 5.65
CA LYS A 71 -2.55 9.67 5.54
C LYS A 71 -2.82 10.06 4.08
N ILE A 72 -4.08 10.01 3.66
CA ILE A 72 -4.48 10.56 2.35
C ILE A 72 -4.46 12.08 2.48
N ILE A 73 -3.30 12.68 2.18
CA ILE A 73 -3.11 14.13 2.19
C ILE A 73 -3.03 14.57 0.74
N VAL A 74 -3.98 15.41 0.34
CA VAL A 74 -4.05 15.91 -1.03
C VAL A 74 -3.63 17.38 -1.04
N LEU A 75 -2.68 17.70 -1.91
CA LEU A 75 -2.23 19.07 -2.16
C LEU A 75 -2.84 19.55 -3.49
N PRO A 76 -3.81 20.50 -3.47
CA PRO A 76 -4.41 21.05 -4.68
C PRO A 76 -3.35 21.59 -5.65
N GLY A 77 -3.44 21.23 -6.93
CA GLY A 77 -2.52 21.69 -7.97
C GLY A 77 -1.13 21.03 -7.98
N ALA A 78 -0.87 20.02 -7.12
CA ALA A 78 0.35 19.24 -7.18
C ALA A 78 0.39 18.35 -8.43
N LYS A 79 1.55 18.29 -9.11
CA LYS A 79 1.75 17.37 -10.24
C LYS A 79 1.82 15.93 -9.74
N ILE A 80 1.09 15.04 -10.40
CA ILE A 80 1.10 13.60 -10.09
C ILE A 80 2.48 13.04 -10.40
N VAL A 81 3.07 12.36 -9.42
CA VAL A 81 4.34 11.66 -9.58
C VAL A 81 4.14 10.46 -10.50
N LYS A 82 4.78 10.49 -11.67
CA LYS A 82 4.78 9.38 -12.66
C LYS A 82 6.18 8.77 -12.85
N THR A 83 7.04 8.90 -11.85
CA THR A 83 8.43 8.42 -11.90
C THR A 83 8.60 7.14 -11.07
N GLY A 84 9.55 6.29 -11.47
CA GLY A 84 9.85 5.03 -10.77
C GLY A 84 8.70 4.01 -10.88
N PRO A 85 8.36 3.27 -9.80
CA PRO A 85 7.34 2.23 -9.84
C PRO A 85 5.93 2.79 -10.08
N TYR A 86 5.73 4.09 -9.83
CA TYR A 86 4.49 4.82 -10.12
C TYR A 86 4.28 5.07 -11.63
N ALA A 87 5.27 4.79 -12.48
CA ALA A 87 5.06 4.76 -13.93
C ALA A 87 4.32 3.50 -14.39
N PHE A 88 4.41 2.41 -13.63
CA PHE A 88 3.87 1.10 -14.01
C PHE A 88 2.58 0.76 -13.26
N PHE A 89 2.48 1.13 -11.99
CA PHE A 89 1.34 0.84 -11.13
C PHE A 89 0.77 2.10 -10.51
N LYS A 90 -0.55 2.12 -10.30
CA LYS A 90 -1.24 3.22 -9.62
C LYS A 90 -0.79 3.40 -8.17
N HIS A 91 -0.70 2.27 -7.46
CA HIS A 91 -0.37 2.24 -6.03
C HIS A 91 0.64 1.14 -5.72
N PRO A 92 1.90 1.23 -6.20
CA PRO A 92 2.92 0.21 -5.97
C PRO A 92 3.19 -0.01 -4.47
N ASN A 93 3.03 1.01 -3.63
CA ASN A 93 3.15 0.86 -2.17
C ASN A 93 2.06 -0.07 -1.57
N TYR A 94 0.85 -0.10 -2.12
CA TYR A 94 -0.18 -1.05 -1.66
C TYR A 94 0.13 -2.48 -2.08
N ILE A 95 0.77 -2.68 -3.23
CA ILE A 95 1.27 -4.00 -3.65
C ILE A 95 2.31 -4.50 -2.64
N VAL A 96 3.26 -3.64 -2.26
CA VAL A 96 4.27 -3.94 -1.24
C VAL A 96 3.62 -4.38 0.08
N VAL A 97 2.65 -3.61 0.58
CA VAL A 97 1.94 -3.95 1.84
C VAL A 97 1.23 -5.31 1.74
N CYS A 98 0.53 -5.57 0.62
CA CYS A 98 -0.10 -6.87 0.39
C CYS A 98 0.91 -8.02 0.41
N CYS A 99 2.06 -7.84 -0.24
CA CYS A 99 3.12 -8.85 -0.26
C CYS A 99 3.68 -9.09 1.15
N GLU A 100 3.93 -8.04 1.93
CA GLU A 100 4.46 -8.18 3.30
C GLU A 100 3.50 -8.92 4.24
N ILE A 101 2.21 -8.63 4.18
CA ILE A 101 1.18 -9.28 5.02
C ILE A 101 1.09 -10.78 4.73
N VAL A 102 1.42 -11.21 3.52
CA VAL A 102 1.46 -12.63 3.14
C VAL A 102 2.81 -13.26 3.46
N LEU A 103 3.91 -12.63 3.03
CA LEU A 103 5.25 -13.20 3.13
C LEU A 103 5.71 -13.34 4.59
N LEU A 104 5.43 -12.34 5.43
CA LEU A 104 5.92 -12.32 6.80
C LEU A 104 5.34 -13.50 7.61
N PRO A 105 4.02 -13.76 7.65
CA PRO A 105 3.50 -14.91 8.37
C PRO A 105 3.89 -16.25 7.73
N MET A 106 4.04 -16.32 6.41
CA MET A 106 4.49 -17.53 5.72
C MET A 106 5.91 -17.96 6.14
N MET A 107 6.80 -17.00 6.44
CA MET A 107 8.15 -17.32 6.97
C MET A 107 8.10 -18.07 8.31
N PHE A 108 7.05 -17.83 9.10
CA PHE A 108 6.85 -18.40 10.44
C PHE A 108 5.74 -19.48 10.49
N GLN A 109 5.26 -19.94 9.33
CA GLN A 109 4.13 -20.88 9.21
C GLN A 109 2.84 -20.42 9.92
N ALA A 110 2.67 -19.11 10.09
CA ALA A 110 1.51 -18.50 10.72
C ALA A 110 0.39 -18.30 9.69
N TYR A 111 -0.16 -19.39 9.17
CA TYR A 111 -1.14 -19.39 8.08
C TYR A 111 -2.47 -18.75 8.46
N ILE A 112 -2.87 -18.83 9.73
CA ILE A 112 -4.14 -18.24 10.19
C ILE A 112 -4.02 -16.71 10.13
N THR A 113 -2.93 -16.18 10.66
CA THR A 113 -2.58 -14.76 10.59
C THR A 113 -2.47 -14.32 9.12
N ALA A 114 -1.78 -15.08 8.27
CA ALA A 114 -1.65 -14.78 6.85
C ALA A 114 -3.02 -14.59 6.19
N LEU A 115 -3.92 -15.57 6.33
CA LEU A 115 -5.22 -15.56 5.67
C LEU A 115 -6.12 -14.44 6.20
N PHE A 116 -6.21 -14.32 7.53
CA PHE A 116 -7.09 -13.35 8.18
C PHE A 116 -6.69 -11.91 7.87
N PHE A 117 -5.41 -11.58 8.00
CA PHE A 117 -4.92 -10.22 7.74
C PHE A 117 -4.85 -9.88 6.26
N THR A 118 -4.64 -10.86 5.38
CA THR A 118 -4.76 -10.64 3.94
C THR A 118 -6.18 -10.23 3.57
N ALA A 119 -7.19 -10.93 4.11
CA ALA A 119 -8.59 -10.59 3.86
C ALA A 119 -8.95 -9.20 4.42
N LEU A 120 -8.56 -8.90 5.66
CA LEU A 120 -8.80 -7.58 6.26
C LEU A 120 -8.10 -6.46 5.49
N ASN A 121 -6.83 -6.66 5.11
CA ASN A 121 -6.08 -5.68 4.33
C ASN A 121 -6.73 -5.43 2.98
N PHE A 122 -7.22 -6.49 2.31
CA PHE A 122 -7.96 -6.34 1.05
C PHE A 122 -9.23 -5.49 1.21
N ILE A 123 -9.99 -5.69 2.29
CA ILE A 123 -11.19 -4.88 2.58
C ILE A 123 -10.82 -3.40 2.78
N ILE A 124 -9.80 -3.11 3.60
CA ILE A 124 -9.39 -1.72 3.85
C ILE A 124 -8.90 -1.06 2.56
N LEU A 125 -8.06 -1.73 1.77
CA LEU A 125 -7.55 -1.20 0.51
C LEU A 125 -8.66 -0.98 -0.52
N SER A 126 -9.67 -1.85 -0.56
CA SER A 126 -10.82 -1.70 -1.46
C SER A 126 -11.65 -0.45 -1.16
N ILE A 127 -11.68 0.02 0.09
CA ILE A 127 -12.34 1.27 0.48
C ILE A 127 -11.39 2.47 0.24
N ARG A 128 -10.10 2.30 0.54
CA ARG A 128 -9.12 3.38 0.54
C ARG A 128 -8.72 3.83 -0.86
N ILE A 129 -8.50 2.89 -1.79
CA ILE A 129 -8.06 3.18 -3.15
C ILE A 129 -9.07 4.09 -3.88
N PRO A 130 -10.38 3.80 -3.91
CA PRO A 130 -11.35 4.67 -4.57
C PRO A 130 -11.45 6.06 -3.93
N LEU A 131 -11.33 6.15 -2.60
CA LEU A 131 -11.34 7.44 -1.89
C LEU A 131 -10.12 8.29 -2.26
N GLU A 132 -8.94 7.67 -2.33
CA GLU A 132 -7.70 8.33 -2.76
C GLU A 132 -7.78 8.76 -4.23
N GLU A 133 -8.22 7.88 -5.13
CA GLU A 133 -8.36 8.22 -6.55
C GLU A 133 -9.36 9.34 -6.77
N LYS A 134 -10.49 9.35 -6.05
CA LYS A 134 -11.49 10.43 -6.11
C LYS A 134 -10.89 11.76 -5.64
N ALA A 135 -10.21 11.76 -4.49
CA ALA A 135 -9.59 12.97 -3.94
C ALA A 135 -8.47 13.52 -4.84
N LEU A 136 -7.66 12.64 -5.45
CA LEU A 136 -6.64 13.02 -6.42
C LEU A 136 -7.25 13.59 -7.71
N THR A 137 -8.38 13.03 -8.18
CA THR A 137 -9.09 13.53 -9.37
C THR A 137 -9.67 14.93 -9.14
N GLU A 138 -10.31 15.14 -7.98
CA GLU A 138 -10.87 16.44 -7.58
C GLU A 138 -9.79 17.52 -7.44
N ALA A 139 -8.66 17.19 -6.82
CA ALA A 139 -7.59 18.17 -6.56
C ALA A 139 -6.71 18.50 -7.78
N THR A 140 -6.78 17.68 -8.84
CA THR A 140 -6.04 17.87 -10.09
C THR A 140 -6.93 18.33 -11.24
N ASN A 141 -8.17 18.79 -10.97
CA ASN A 141 -9.15 19.19 -11.99
C ASN A 141 -9.32 18.16 -13.13
N GLY A 142 -9.21 16.86 -12.82
CA GLY A 142 -9.36 15.79 -13.81
C GLY A 142 -8.08 15.41 -14.59
N GLU A 143 -6.91 15.97 -14.27
CA GLU A 143 -5.64 15.52 -14.85
C GLU A 143 -5.19 14.15 -14.34
N TYR A 144 -5.75 13.64 -13.23
CA TYR A 144 -5.56 12.27 -12.73
C TYR A 144 -6.14 11.24 -13.71
N THR A 145 -5.39 10.98 -14.76
CA THR A 145 -5.64 9.94 -15.75
C THR A 145 -4.49 8.95 -15.70
N PHE A 146 -4.59 7.96 -14.79
CA PHE A 146 -3.73 6.78 -14.86
C PHE A 146 -4.15 5.96 -16.08
N HIS A 147 -3.43 6.15 -17.19
CA HIS A 147 -3.74 5.61 -18.51
C HIS A 147 -5.13 5.98 -19.07
N LYS A 148 -5.42 7.27 -19.26
CA LYS A 148 -6.33 7.59 -20.38
C LYS A 148 -5.52 7.36 -21.65
N LYS A 149 -5.65 6.15 -22.21
CA LYS A 149 -5.24 5.84 -23.58
C LYS A 149 -5.64 7.06 -24.41
N ARG A 150 -4.68 7.70 -25.09
CA ARG A 150 -4.98 8.58 -26.21
C ARG A 150 -5.84 7.74 -27.16
N ALA A 151 -7.16 7.80 -27.02
CA ALA A 151 -8.04 7.72 -28.17
C ALA A 151 -8.02 9.12 -28.79
N SER A 152 -6.84 9.48 -29.31
CA SER A 152 -6.75 10.47 -30.38
C SER A 152 -7.58 9.92 -31.52
N GLU A 153 -8.59 10.68 -31.92
CA GLU A 153 -8.77 11.05 -33.32
C GLU A 153 -8.60 9.90 -34.31
N LYS A 154 -9.71 9.20 -34.56
CA LYS A 154 -10.10 8.93 -35.94
C LYS A 154 -11.53 9.43 -36.13
N SER A 155 -11.63 10.75 -36.25
CA SER A 155 -12.56 11.33 -37.20
C SER A 155 -11.98 11.02 -38.58
N PHE A 156 -12.64 10.13 -39.30
CA PHE A 156 -12.78 10.15 -40.75
C PHE A 156 -13.94 9.21 -41.11
#